data_AF-A0A9E6VT94-F1
#
_entry.id   AF-A0A9E6VT94-F1
#
_cell.length_a   1.000
_cell.length_b   1.000
_cell.length_c   1.000
_cell.angle_alpha   90.00
_cell.angle_beta   90.00
_cell.angle_gamma   90.00
#
_symmetry.space_group_name_H-M   'P 1'
#
loop_
_entity.id
_entity.type
_entity.pdbx_description
1 polymer ?
#
loop_
_entity_poly.entity_id
_entity_poly.type
_entity_poly.pdbx_seq_one_letter_code
_entity_poly.pdbx_strand_id
1 'polypeptide(L)'
;MEKKNYPFPDAELQSESPVTKAFRAAGVRFLHAAFDHVHTLKYRRNSGKDDCRLVLKEQCGTCSTKHALLIELVQENKIPGFQLMQCMFRLSDETVPGVGKILEPFGLNYIPEIHNYIAYNGEMVDITSPALRPVPAELQQHIKAVAPVSITKAKMKDHQEHLKKWREKSPDAKALPLETLWKIREACIVRLGELL
;
A
#
# COMPACT_ATOMS: atom_id res chain seq x y z
N MET A 1 -6.07 -17.39 -16.16
CA MET A 1 -6.21 -16.63 -14.91
C MET A 1 -7.61 -16.90 -14.38
N GLU A 2 -7.73 -17.36 -13.14
CA GLU A 2 -9.05 -17.41 -12.49
C GLU A 2 -9.60 -15.99 -12.38
N LYS A 3 -10.88 -15.83 -12.73
CA LYS A 3 -11.56 -14.54 -12.65
C LYS A 3 -11.70 -14.19 -11.18
N LYS A 4 -11.07 -13.11 -10.73
CA LYS A 4 -11.24 -12.64 -9.36
C LYS A 4 -12.67 -12.12 -9.20
N ASN A 5 -13.38 -12.61 -8.19
CA ASN A 5 -14.69 -12.09 -7.83
C ASN A 5 -14.50 -10.86 -6.94
N TYR A 6 -14.60 -9.68 -7.55
CA TYR A 6 -14.64 -8.42 -6.82
C TYR A 6 -16.05 -8.17 -6.26
N PRO A 7 -16.17 -7.62 -5.04
CA PRO A 7 -17.47 -7.32 -4.42
C PRO A 7 -18.14 -6.05 -4.99
N PHE A 8 -17.51 -5.39 -5.96
CA PHE A 8 -17.95 -4.15 -6.58
C PHE A 8 -18.27 -4.33 -8.08
N PRO A 9 -19.12 -3.48 -8.68
CA PRO A 9 -19.51 -3.60 -10.08
C PRO A 9 -18.32 -3.43 -11.03
N ASP A 10 -18.35 -4.14 -12.16
CA ASP A 10 -17.39 -3.93 -13.24
C ASP A 10 -17.85 -2.79 -14.16
N ALA A 11 -17.42 -1.57 -13.83
CA ALA A 11 -17.78 -0.37 -14.59
C ALA A 11 -16.82 -0.14 -15.76
N GLU A 12 -17.36 0.33 -16.90
CA GLU A 12 -16.51 0.87 -17.98
C GLU A 12 -15.88 2.19 -17.53
N LEU A 13 -14.59 2.35 -17.85
CA LEU A 13 -13.81 3.53 -17.57
C LEU A 13 -14.06 4.59 -18.66
N GLN A 14 -14.85 5.62 -18.33
CA GLN A 14 -15.37 6.59 -19.30
C GLN A 14 -14.93 8.04 -19.03
N SER A 15 -14.40 8.32 -17.84
CA SER A 15 -13.92 9.66 -17.49
C SER A 15 -12.80 10.15 -18.41
N GLU A 16 -12.80 11.45 -18.69
CA GLU A 16 -11.76 12.12 -19.48
C GLU A 16 -10.62 12.70 -18.61
N SER A 17 -10.61 12.33 -17.32
CA SER A 17 -9.60 12.73 -16.35
C SER A 17 -8.28 11.94 -16.51
N PRO A 18 -7.16 12.44 -15.95
CA PRO A 18 -5.82 11.93 -16.26
C PRO A 18 -5.56 10.46 -15.92
N VAL A 19 -6.04 9.95 -14.78
CA VAL A 19 -5.81 8.54 -14.38
C VAL A 19 -6.59 7.61 -15.31
N THR A 20 -7.83 7.94 -15.60
CA THR A 20 -8.71 7.16 -16.48
C THR A 20 -8.14 7.10 -17.90
N LYS A 21 -7.65 8.23 -18.41
CA LYS A 21 -6.92 8.28 -19.69
C LYS A 21 -5.67 7.40 -19.69
N ALA A 22 -4.92 7.40 -18.59
CA ALA A 22 -3.71 6.57 -18.47
C ALA A 22 -4.04 5.06 -18.50
N PHE A 23 -5.10 4.62 -17.82
CA PHE A 23 -5.56 3.23 -17.90
C PHE A 23 -6.04 2.86 -19.31
N ARG A 24 -6.85 3.72 -19.94
CA ARG A 24 -7.33 3.49 -21.32
C ARG A 24 -6.19 3.41 -22.32
N ALA A 25 -5.16 4.25 -22.17
CA ALA A 25 -3.96 4.21 -22.99
C ALA A 25 -3.15 2.92 -22.79
N ALA A 26 -3.22 2.31 -21.60
CA ALA A 26 -2.66 0.99 -21.31
C ALA A 26 -3.56 -0.18 -21.77
N GLY A 27 -4.65 0.09 -22.51
CA GLY A 27 -5.59 -0.93 -22.99
C GLY A 27 -6.59 -1.42 -21.94
N VAL A 28 -6.61 -0.82 -20.76
CA VAL A 28 -7.50 -1.19 -19.66
C VAL A 28 -8.76 -0.34 -19.71
N ARG A 29 -9.93 -0.98 -19.92
CA ARG A 29 -11.21 -0.28 -20.12
C ARG A 29 -12.26 -0.53 -19.04
N PHE A 30 -12.03 -1.48 -18.15
CA PHE A 30 -13.00 -1.90 -17.13
C PHE A 30 -12.37 -1.88 -15.74
N LEU A 31 -13.18 -1.63 -14.72
CA LEU A 31 -12.70 -1.46 -13.35
C LEU A 31 -12.04 -2.72 -12.80
N HIS A 32 -12.63 -3.90 -13.04
CA HIS A 32 -12.03 -5.17 -12.62
C HIS A 32 -10.68 -5.38 -13.29
N ALA A 33 -10.60 -5.10 -14.59
CA ALA A 33 -9.35 -5.17 -15.35
C ALA A 33 -8.29 -4.17 -14.82
N ALA A 34 -8.68 -3.00 -14.31
CA ALA A 34 -7.77 -2.06 -13.68
C ALA A 34 -7.20 -2.57 -12.35
N PHE A 35 -8.06 -3.15 -11.52
CA PHE A 35 -7.63 -3.78 -10.27
C PHE A 35 -6.70 -4.98 -10.53
N ASP A 36 -7.03 -5.81 -11.51
CA ASP A 36 -6.19 -6.92 -11.95
C ASP A 36 -4.84 -6.44 -12.47
N HIS A 37 -4.84 -5.42 -13.34
CA HIS A 37 -3.63 -4.84 -13.89
C HIS A 37 -2.70 -4.36 -12.77
N VAL A 38 -3.20 -3.50 -11.86
CA VAL A 38 -2.39 -2.95 -10.75
C VAL A 38 -1.89 -4.01 -9.78
N HIS A 39 -2.69 -5.05 -9.53
CA HIS A 39 -2.29 -6.18 -8.71
C HIS A 39 -1.04 -6.87 -9.26
N THR A 40 -0.98 -7.09 -10.58
CA THR A 40 0.14 -7.79 -11.23
C THR A 40 1.44 -7.00 -11.32
N LEU A 41 1.41 -5.69 -11.07
CA LEU A 41 2.61 -4.85 -11.13
C LEU A 41 3.59 -5.19 -10.01
N LYS A 42 4.89 -4.99 -10.22
CA LYS A 42 5.90 -5.29 -9.19
C LYS A 42 5.73 -4.42 -7.96
N TYR A 43 6.00 -4.96 -6.77
CA TYR A 43 6.02 -4.15 -5.55
C TYR A 43 7.37 -3.43 -5.41
N ARG A 44 7.40 -2.13 -5.69
CA ARG A 44 8.64 -1.32 -5.67
C ARG A 44 8.33 0.15 -5.46
N ARG A 45 9.27 0.90 -4.88
CA ARG A 45 9.20 2.37 -4.81
C ARG A 45 9.20 2.96 -6.24
N ASN A 46 8.28 3.89 -6.48
CA ASN A 46 8.31 4.72 -7.68
C ASN A 46 9.39 5.80 -7.57
N SER A 47 9.83 6.36 -8.72
CA SER A 47 10.82 7.45 -8.73
C SER A 47 10.31 8.73 -8.05
N GLY A 48 8.99 8.96 -8.13
CA GLY A 48 8.28 10.06 -7.48
C GLY A 48 7.12 9.54 -6.63
N LYS A 49 6.89 10.20 -5.49
CA LYS A 49 5.79 9.84 -4.57
C LYS A 49 4.53 10.68 -4.80
N ASP A 50 4.66 11.80 -5.51
CA ASP A 50 3.60 12.80 -5.67
C ASP A 50 2.71 12.56 -6.90
N ASP A 51 3.05 11.58 -7.75
CA ASP A 51 2.29 11.22 -8.95
C ASP A 51 2.00 9.72 -8.95
N CYS A 52 0.77 9.33 -8.58
CA CYS A 52 0.35 7.93 -8.57
C CYS A 52 0.34 7.29 -9.96
N ARG A 53 0.30 8.09 -11.04
CA ARG A 53 0.32 7.61 -12.43
C ARG A 53 1.69 7.02 -12.80
N LEU A 54 2.73 7.30 -12.01
CA LEU A 54 4.01 6.61 -12.15
C LEU A 54 3.88 5.10 -11.96
N VAL A 55 2.84 4.62 -11.28
CA VAL A 55 2.57 3.18 -11.18
C VAL A 55 2.37 2.55 -12.54
N LEU A 56 1.61 3.20 -13.43
CA LEU A 56 1.40 2.73 -14.79
C LEU A 56 2.64 2.96 -15.68
N LYS A 57 3.34 4.10 -15.53
CA LYS A 57 4.51 4.39 -16.36
C LYS A 57 5.71 3.51 -16.04
N GLU A 58 5.95 3.23 -14.76
CA GLU A 58 7.11 2.48 -14.27
C GLU A 58 6.79 1.00 -14.03
N GLN A 59 5.54 0.58 -14.25
CA GLN A 59 5.06 -0.79 -14.10
C GLN A 59 5.35 -1.39 -12.72
N CYS A 60 5.30 -0.55 -11.68
CA CYS A 60 5.53 -0.95 -10.30
C CYS A 60 4.92 0.05 -9.33
N GLY A 61 4.69 -0.35 -8.09
CA GLY A 61 4.32 0.58 -7.02
C GLY A 61 4.32 -0.08 -5.66
N THR A 62 4.16 0.69 -4.59
CA THR A 62 3.98 0.15 -3.24
C THR A 62 2.49 0.07 -2.90
N CYS A 63 2.15 -0.45 -1.70
CA CYS A 63 0.77 -0.38 -1.20
C CYS A 63 0.23 1.05 -1.22
N SER A 64 1.10 2.04 -1.05
CA SER A 64 0.70 3.44 -1.03
C SER A 64 0.31 3.93 -2.41
N THR A 65 1.20 3.83 -3.40
CA THR A 65 0.95 4.37 -4.75
C THR A 65 -0.05 3.54 -5.55
N LYS A 66 -0.05 2.20 -5.40
CA LYS A 66 -1.01 1.32 -6.08
C LYS A 66 -2.45 1.57 -5.64
N HIS A 67 -2.71 1.61 -4.33
CA HIS A 67 -4.07 1.89 -3.83
C HIS A 67 -4.48 3.35 -4.08
N ALA A 68 -3.54 4.31 -4.04
CA ALA A 68 -3.80 5.69 -4.44
C ALA A 68 -4.38 5.79 -5.86
N LEU A 69 -3.69 5.15 -6.80
CA LEU A 69 -4.05 5.16 -8.22
C LEU A 69 -5.45 4.61 -8.44
N LEU A 70 -5.79 3.48 -7.79
CA LEU A 70 -7.11 2.87 -7.90
C LEU A 70 -8.21 3.72 -7.26
N ILE A 71 -7.94 4.36 -6.13
CA ILE A 71 -8.90 5.27 -5.50
C ILE A 71 -9.13 6.52 -6.35
N GLU A 72 -8.08 7.07 -6.96
CA GLU A 72 -8.21 8.19 -7.88
C GLU A 72 -9.00 7.79 -9.14
N LEU A 73 -8.78 6.58 -9.66
CA LEU A 73 -9.54 6.04 -10.79
C LEU A 73 -11.06 5.97 -10.50
N VAL A 74 -11.45 5.40 -9.36
CA VAL A 74 -12.89 5.28 -9.01
C VAL A 74 -13.50 6.67 -8.74
N GLN A 75 -12.73 7.60 -8.17
CA GLN A 75 -13.17 8.99 -7.97
C GLN A 75 -13.39 9.71 -9.30
N GLU A 76 -12.44 9.60 -10.24
CA GLU A 76 -12.56 10.19 -11.56
C GLU A 76 -13.77 9.67 -12.35
N ASN A 77 -14.14 8.40 -12.16
CA ASN A 77 -15.30 7.76 -12.78
C ASN A 77 -16.57 7.86 -11.92
N LYS A 78 -16.54 8.60 -10.81
CA LYS A 78 -17.69 8.81 -9.90
C LYS A 78 -18.31 7.51 -9.40
N ILE A 79 -17.48 6.49 -9.18
CA ILE A 79 -17.91 5.18 -8.67
C ILE A 79 -17.89 5.25 -7.14
N PRO A 80 -19.06 5.23 -6.46
CA PRO A 80 -19.14 5.41 -5.02
C PRO A 80 -18.76 4.13 -4.27
N GLY A 81 -18.66 4.24 -2.94
CA GLY A 81 -18.47 3.09 -2.04
C GLY A 81 -17.00 2.78 -1.72
N PHE A 82 -16.06 3.41 -2.40
CA PHE A 82 -14.63 3.20 -2.20
C PHE A 82 -14.01 4.17 -1.19
N GLN A 83 -13.17 3.65 -0.29
CA GLN A 83 -12.38 4.43 0.64
C GLN A 83 -10.94 3.92 0.66
N LEU A 84 -9.99 4.86 0.74
CA LEU A 84 -8.62 4.54 1.05
C LEU A 84 -8.47 4.40 2.57
N MET A 85 -7.94 3.26 2.98
CA MET A 85 -7.82 2.88 4.37
C MET A 85 -6.35 2.73 4.74
N GLN A 86 -5.98 3.14 5.94
CA GLN A 86 -4.61 3.13 6.43
C GLN A 86 -4.53 2.48 7.81
N CYS A 87 -3.58 1.57 8.01
CA CYS A 87 -3.29 0.99 9.32
C CYS A 87 -1.79 0.86 9.56
N MET A 88 -1.41 1.11 10.81
CA MET A 88 -0.08 0.79 11.31
C MET A 88 -0.06 -0.66 11.75
N PHE A 89 0.91 -1.44 11.26
CA PHE A 89 1.12 -2.82 11.68
C PHE A 89 2.58 -3.05 12.08
N ARG A 90 2.83 -4.20 12.70
CA ARG A 90 4.18 -4.66 13.07
C ARG A 90 4.75 -5.43 11.89
N LEU A 91 5.71 -4.84 11.18
CA LEU A 91 6.45 -5.54 10.14
C LEU A 91 7.49 -6.44 10.80
N SER A 92 7.28 -7.75 10.71
CA SER A 92 8.08 -8.82 11.31
C SER A 92 8.13 -10.01 10.37
N ASP A 93 8.89 -11.05 10.73
CA ASP A 93 8.93 -12.30 9.96
C ASP A 93 7.59 -13.05 9.98
N GLU A 94 6.80 -12.87 11.04
CA GLU A 94 5.45 -13.44 11.16
C GLU A 94 4.47 -12.80 10.15
N THR A 95 4.57 -11.48 9.96
CA THR A 95 3.67 -10.75 9.05
C THR A 95 4.15 -10.77 7.61
N VAL A 96 5.47 -10.72 7.39
CA VAL A 96 6.12 -10.82 6.08
C VAL A 96 7.31 -11.78 6.18
N PRO A 97 7.11 -13.07 5.86
CA PRO A 97 8.18 -14.07 5.91
C PRO A 97 9.40 -13.67 5.09
N GLY A 98 10.57 -13.71 5.70
CA GLY A 98 11.85 -13.32 5.12
C GLY A 98 12.34 -11.93 5.51
N VAL A 99 11.54 -11.11 6.19
CA VAL A 99 11.96 -9.80 6.71
C VAL A 99 12.74 -9.95 8.03
N GLY A 100 12.57 -11.04 8.78
CA GLY A 100 13.32 -11.34 10.01
C GLY A 100 14.83 -11.27 9.80
N LYS A 101 15.33 -11.75 8.66
CA LYS A 101 16.76 -11.68 8.27
C LYS A 101 17.34 -10.26 8.23
N ILE A 102 16.49 -9.24 8.08
CA ILE A 102 16.89 -7.83 8.08
C ILE A 102 16.82 -7.25 9.49
N LEU A 103 15.89 -7.71 10.30
CA LEU A 103 15.61 -7.18 11.64
C LEU A 103 16.51 -7.78 12.72
N GLU A 104 16.74 -9.10 12.65
CA GLU A 104 17.50 -9.89 13.62
C GLU A 104 18.93 -9.36 13.88
N PRO A 105 19.72 -8.94 12.87
CA PRO A 105 21.07 -8.40 13.11
C PRO A 105 21.10 -7.14 13.97
N PHE A 106 19.95 -6.45 14.10
CA PHE A 106 19.79 -5.25 14.92
C PHE A 106 19.04 -5.53 16.22
N GLY A 107 18.76 -6.80 16.55
CA GLY A 107 18.00 -7.19 17.73
C GLY A 107 16.54 -6.77 17.71
N LEU A 108 15.98 -6.49 16.52
CA LEU A 108 14.59 -6.05 16.39
C LEU A 108 13.67 -7.25 16.12
N ASN A 109 12.61 -7.38 16.91
CA ASN A 109 11.56 -8.35 16.65
C ASN A 109 10.56 -7.88 15.57
N TYR A 110 10.37 -6.56 15.47
CA TYR A 110 9.54 -5.93 14.45
C TYR A 110 9.95 -4.46 14.26
N ILE A 111 9.43 -3.85 13.19
CA ILE A 111 9.48 -2.39 12.98
C ILE A 111 8.07 -1.88 12.59
N PRO A 112 7.61 -0.71 13.08
CA PRO A 112 6.29 -0.19 12.70
C PRO A 112 6.24 0.22 11.22
N GLU A 113 5.20 -0.22 10.52
CA GLU A 113 4.94 0.12 9.10
C GLU A 113 3.50 0.53 8.88
N ILE A 114 3.27 1.54 8.02
CA ILE A 114 1.93 1.94 7.62
C ILE A 114 1.56 1.32 6.28
N HIS A 115 0.61 0.40 6.30
CA HIS A 115 0.01 -0.18 5.10
C HIS A 115 -1.24 0.58 4.65
N ASN A 116 -1.56 0.47 3.37
CA ASN A 116 -2.81 0.95 2.80
C ASN A 116 -3.65 -0.20 2.27
N TYR A 117 -4.96 -0.05 2.39
CA TYR A 117 -5.98 -0.95 1.87
C TYR A 117 -7.03 -0.14 1.11
N ILE A 118 -7.85 -0.82 0.33
CA ILE A 118 -9.09 -0.24 -0.22
C ILE A 118 -10.26 -0.89 0.51
N ALA A 119 -11.19 -0.09 1.01
CA ALA A 119 -12.49 -0.57 1.45
C ALA A 119 -13.54 -0.30 0.36
N TYR A 120 -14.40 -1.27 0.10
CA TYR A 120 -15.62 -1.11 -0.68
C TYR A 120 -16.82 -1.53 0.17
N ASN A 121 -17.74 -0.60 0.47
CA ASN A 121 -18.91 -0.85 1.32
C ASN A 121 -18.60 -1.56 2.66
N GLY A 122 -17.43 -1.27 3.24
CA GLY A 122 -16.96 -1.87 4.51
C GLY A 122 -16.11 -3.13 4.35
N GLU A 123 -16.09 -3.76 3.17
CA GLU A 123 -15.20 -4.89 2.88
C GLU A 123 -13.82 -4.40 2.44
N MET A 124 -12.77 -4.85 3.12
CA MET A 124 -11.40 -4.42 2.83
C MET A 124 -10.66 -5.40 1.96
N VAL A 125 -9.94 -4.87 0.97
CA VAL A 125 -9.07 -5.61 0.08
C VAL A 125 -7.66 -5.01 0.09
N ASP A 126 -6.67 -5.90 0.10
CA ASP A 126 -5.28 -5.55 -0.15
C ASP A 126 -4.88 -6.00 -1.56
N ILE A 127 -4.77 -5.06 -2.49
CA ILE A 127 -4.37 -5.32 -3.88
C ILE A 127 -2.91 -5.74 -3.98
N THR A 128 -2.11 -5.50 -2.95
CA THR A 128 -0.70 -5.93 -2.89
C THR A 128 -0.48 -7.30 -2.27
N SER A 129 -1.52 -7.91 -1.69
CA SER A 129 -1.45 -9.27 -1.14
C SER A 129 -1.51 -10.31 -2.27
N PRO A 130 -0.57 -11.29 -2.35
CA PRO A 130 -0.54 -12.29 -3.43
C PRO A 130 -1.83 -13.10 -3.55
N ALA A 131 -2.52 -13.32 -2.43
CA ALA A 131 -3.76 -14.07 -2.35
C ALA A 131 -4.99 -13.18 -2.15
N LEU A 132 -4.86 -11.84 -2.30
CA LEU A 132 -5.91 -10.86 -1.98
C LEU A 132 -6.57 -11.13 -0.61
N ARG A 133 -5.75 -11.56 0.37
CA ARG A 133 -6.26 -12.02 1.66
C ARG A 133 -7.06 -10.92 2.35
N PRO A 134 -8.17 -11.27 3.02
CA PRO A 134 -8.87 -10.34 3.90
C PRO A 134 -7.92 -9.76 4.94
N VAL A 135 -8.16 -8.51 5.32
CA VAL A 135 -7.40 -7.87 6.40
C VAL A 135 -7.70 -8.58 7.73
N PRO A 136 -6.69 -9.03 8.50
CA PRO A 136 -6.89 -9.63 9.82
C PRO A 136 -7.75 -8.76 10.74
N ALA A 137 -8.72 -9.36 11.45
CA ALA A 137 -9.69 -8.66 12.30
C ALA A 137 -9.01 -7.73 13.33
N GLU A 138 -7.89 -8.18 13.91
CA GLU A 138 -7.06 -7.41 14.85
C GLU A 138 -6.45 -6.13 14.28
N LEU A 139 -6.23 -6.05 12.96
CA LEU A 139 -5.76 -4.85 12.30
C LEU A 139 -6.90 -3.90 11.95
N GLN A 140 -8.13 -4.42 11.78
CA GLN A 140 -9.29 -3.62 11.36
C GLN A 140 -9.65 -2.53 12.36
N GLN A 141 -9.52 -2.80 13.67
CA GLN A 141 -9.75 -1.80 14.73
C GLN A 141 -8.74 -0.62 14.70
N HIS A 142 -7.61 -0.77 14.02
CA HIS A 142 -6.57 0.24 13.90
C HIS A 142 -6.55 0.91 12.52
N ILE A 143 -7.52 0.56 11.66
CA ILE A 143 -7.67 1.14 10.33
C ILE A 143 -8.44 2.46 10.41
N LYS A 144 -7.92 3.48 9.72
CA LYS A 144 -8.58 4.78 9.53
C LYS A 144 -8.72 5.12 8.05
N ALA A 145 -9.83 5.75 7.69
CA ALA A 145 -10.00 6.32 6.35
C ALA A 145 -9.05 7.53 6.18
N VAL A 146 -8.45 7.65 4.99
CA VAL A 146 -7.54 8.75 4.64
C VAL A 146 -7.83 9.25 3.23
N ALA A 147 -7.51 10.51 2.93
CA ALA A 147 -7.65 11.05 1.59
C ALA A 147 -6.49 10.59 0.69
N PRO A 148 -6.70 10.39 -0.63
CA PRO A 148 -5.62 9.97 -1.55
C PRO A 148 -4.44 10.94 -1.61
N VAL A 149 -4.73 12.25 -1.52
CA VAL A 149 -3.71 13.30 -1.48
C VAL A 149 -2.78 13.18 -0.26
N SER A 150 -3.22 12.53 0.81
CA SER A 150 -2.45 12.37 2.06
C SER A 150 -1.34 11.31 1.96
N ILE A 151 -1.25 10.57 0.86
CA ILE A 151 -0.29 9.46 0.69
C ILE A 151 1.14 9.95 0.38
N THR A 152 1.29 11.22 0.04
CA THR A 152 2.55 11.83 -0.40
C THR A 152 3.45 12.24 0.79
N LYS A 153 3.38 13.51 1.22
CA LYS A 153 4.25 14.10 2.25
C LYS A 153 3.75 13.85 3.67
N ALA A 154 2.42 13.88 3.87
CA ALA A 154 1.82 13.66 5.19
C ALA A 154 2.16 12.26 5.72
N LYS A 155 2.10 11.23 4.88
CA LYS A 155 2.47 9.87 5.26
C LYS A 155 3.94 9.71 5.67
N MET A 156 4.89 10.37 5.01
CA MET A 156 6.31 10.25 5.38
C MET A 156 6.54 10.82 6.78
N LYS A 157 5.94 11.98 7.06
CA LYS A 157 5.96 12.59 8.39
C LYS A 157 5.30 11.69 9.43
N ASP A 158 4.14 11.11 9.12
CA ASP A 158 3.45 10.15 9.99
C ASP A 158 4.33 8.95 10.33
N HIS A 159 5.04 8.37 9.35
CA HIS A 159 5.95 7.26 9.61
C HIS A 159 7.11 7.68 10.52
N GLN A 160 7.73 8.83 10.25
CA GLN A 160 8.86 9.31 11.05
C GLN A 160 8.42 9.61 12.50
N GLU A 161 7.25 10.20 12.69
CA GLU A 161 6.68 10.47 14.01
C GLU A 161 6.36 9.18 14.77
N HIS A 162 5.76 8.19 14.11
CA HIS A 162 5.49 6.90 14.74
C HIS A 162 6.77 6.14 15.06
N LEU A 163 7.75 6.13 14.16
CA LEU A 163 9.04 5.50 14.38
C LEU A 163 9.76 6.14 15.58
N LYS A 164 9.69 7.47 15.71
CA LYS A 164 10.19 8.20 16.88
C LYS A 164 9.48 7.79 18.17
N LYS A 165 8.15 7.82 18.19
CA LYS A 165 7.35 7.42 19.37
C LYS A 165 7.56 5.95 19.76
N TRP A 166 7.70 5.08 18.78
CA TRP A 166 7.96 3.66 19.01
C TRP A 166 9.37 3.43 19.58
N ARG A 167 10.39 4.10 19.03
CA ARG A 167 11.76 4.04 19.54
C ARG A 167 11.87 4.42 21.01
N GLU A 168 11.10 5.41 21.46
CA GLU A 168 11.09 5.84 22.87
C GLU A 168 10.55 4.76 23.83
N LYS A 169 9.68 3.87 23.32
CA LYS A 169 8.95 2.85 24.10
C LYS A 169 9.49 1.44 23.94
N SER A 170 10.22 1.16 22.86
CA SER A 170 10.77 -0.16 22.55
C SER A 170 12.19 -0.29 23.12
N PRO A 171 12.44 -1.21 24.07
CA PRO A 171 13.79 -1.47 24.58
C PRO A 171 14.77 -1.80 23.45
N ASP A 172 14.35 -2.65 22.52
CA ASP A 172 15.13 -3.12 21.37
C ASP A 172 15.52 -1.97 20.42
N ALA A 173 14.61 -1.01 20.20
CA ALA A 173 14.84 0.08 19.26
C ALA A 173 15.52 1.31 19.87
N LYS A 174 15.41 1.51 21.19
CA LYS A 174 15.86 2.75 21.87
C LYS A 174 17.34 3.05 21.67
N ALA A 175 18.16 2.00 21.59
CA ALA A 175 19.61 2.09 21.36
C ALA A 175 19.99 2.46 19.91
N LEU A 176 19.09 2.26 18.94
CA LEU A 176 19.38 2.51 17.52
C LEU A 176 19.07 3.97 17.14
N PRO A 177 19.91 4.62 16.30
CA PRO A 177 19.59 5.93 15.74
C PRO A 177 18.35 5.88 14.85
N LEU A 178 17.55 6.96 14.82
CA LEU A 178 16.35 7.04 13.96
C LEU A 178 16.67 6.83 12.48
N GLU A 179 17.80 7.34 12.01
CA GLU A 179 18.25 7.12 10.62
C GLU A 179 18.55 5.65 10.33
N THR A 180 19.07 4.91 11.32
CA THR A 180 19.33 3.47 11.19
C THR A 180 18.02 2.72 11.14
N LEU A 181 17.08 3.02 12.05
CA LEU A 181 15.73 2.45 12.01
C LEU A 181 15.02 2.74 10.67
N TRP A 182 15.19 3.95 10.12
CA TRP A 182 14.63 4.30 8.82
C TRP A 182 15.24 3.48 7.67
N LYS A 183 16.57 3.28 7.68
CA LYS A 183 17.25 2.43 6.69
C LYS A 183 16.82 0.97 6.80
N ILE A 184 16.68 0.45 8.02
CA ILE A 184 16.16 -0.90 8.28
C ILE A 184 14.75 -1.03 7.70
N ARG A 185 13.86 -0.07 8.00
CA ARG A 185 12.50 -0.03 7.44
C ARG A 185 12.52 -0.09 5.91
N GLU A 186 13.30 0.76 5.24
CA GLU A 186 13.37 0.76 3.78
C GLU A 186 13.95 -0.56 3.22
N ALA A 187 14.92 -1.18 3.91
CA ALA A 187 15.42 -2.50 3.53
C ALA A 187 14.31 -3.57 3.63
N CYS A 188 13.47 -3.52 4.67
CA CYS A 188 12.30 -4.41 4.78
C CYS A 188 11.31 -4.20 3.62
N ILE A 189 11.11 -2.95 3.17
CA ILE A 189 10.23 -2.63 2.03
C ILE A 189 10.82 -3.14 0.70
N VAL A 190 12.14 -3.06 0.52
CA VAL A 190 12.82 -3.66 -0.64
C VAL A 190 12.62 -5.18 -0.64
N ARG A 191 12.81 -5.82 0.52
CA ARG A 191 12.64 -7.27 0.67
C ARG A 191 11.20 -7.72 0.42
N LEU A 192 10.22 -6.97 0.91
CA LEU A 192 8.82 -7.21 0.58
C LEU A 192 8.60 -7.21 -0.95
N GLY A 193 9.27 -6.31 -1.66
CA GLY A 193 9.24 -6.25 -3.13
C GLY A 193 9.88 -7.42 -3.87
N GLU A 194 10.76 -8.18 -3.22
CA GLU A 194 11.36 -9.40 -3.78
C GLU A 194 10.46 -10.63 -3.58
N LEU A 195 9.48 -10.53 -2.68
CA LEU A 195 8.55 -11.59 -2.30
C LEU A 195 7.18 -11.47 -3.00
N LEU A 196 6.86 -10.29 -3.54
CA LEU A 196 5.60 -9.92 -4.20
C LEU A 196 5.81 -9.65 -5.69
#